data_AF-A0A437MLE9-F1
#
_entry.id   AF-A0A437MLE9-F1
#
_cell.length_a   1.000
_cell.length_b   1.000
_cell.length_c   1.000
_cell.angle_alpha   90.00
_cell.angle_beta   90.00
_cell.angle_gamma   90.00
#
_symmetry.space_group_name_H-M   'P 1'
#
loop_
_entity.id
_entity.type
_entity.pdbx_description
1 polymer ?
#
loop_
_entity_poly.entity_id
_entity_poly.type
_entity_poly.pdbx_seq_one_letter_code
_entity_poly.pdbx_strand_id
1 'polypeptide(L)'
;MYTDGSALPFTLLHLNLKIMPDHHLSDFMILRQPAAPASAYSLDPEQILRDDDFLNALSVAVPQFYASLKEGPADARVRHTLLKYYNRFCFRPTPFGLFSAITPTSWQSPKSGPVTDHVFIQLDNHLAYQLRGLLMPSPAERLEPNPTLYQVQQEHRFIRSETDNENGRRQYLLQATDHTTTLKSILRFCASGQTRNALLQHIRRVSLCDEPEAKEYLDFLADAQVLLPVNRPNITDRDDLLRLSDMAAPPAEASAAVLAVQQLLQFCGKPLPYRTQLIKDLNETAQLLKAVENRPERPVFSIIRLRSASDDREAKPHKESLHDGLFALSRLSQPSAHTALQQFIRQFNERFEGQTVPLLRVLDPETGIGYQAPEAEKGNALLETVIIAPRQLKQEQISWNTVHQVLLNAWHRRGHLHRQPLN
;
A
#
# COMPACT_ATOMS: atom_id res chain seq x y z
N MET A 1 -26.70 -64.85 -2.65
CA MET A 1 -25.54 -65.08 -1.78
C MET A 1 -24.44 -64.16 -2.29
N TYR A 2 -24.03 -63.03 -1.73
CA TYR A 2 -24.28 -62.35 -0.46
C TYR A 2 -24.93 -60.98 -0.75
N THR A 3 -25.86 -60.60 0.12
CA THR A 3 -26.45 -59.27 0.23
C THR A 3 -25.61 -58.39 1.17
N ASP A 4 -25.78 -57.07 0.95
CA ASP A 4 -25.87 -56.00 1.95
C ASP A 4 -24.66 -55.08 2.17
N GLY A 5 -24.94 -53.78 2.35
CA GLY A 5 -23.92 -52.78 2.65
C GLY A 5 -24.23 -51.30 2.37
N SER A 6 -25.46 -50.85 2.69
CA SER A 6 -25.82 -49.45 2.97
C SER A 6 -25.52 -48.38 1.90
N ALA A 7 -26.54 -48.08 1.09
CA ALA A 7 -26.75 -46.72 0.58
C ALA A 7 -26.92 -45.78 1.77
N LEU A 8 -25.97 -44.85 1.98
CA LEU A 8 -26.18 -43.74 2.91
C LEU A 8 -27.30 -42.87 2.33
N PRO A 9 -28.44 -42.70 3.03
CA PRO A 9 -29.46 -41.78 2.58
C PRO A 9 -28.87 -40.38 2.71
N PHE A 10 -28.70 -39.69 1.58
CA PHE A 10 -28.56 -38.23 1.56
C PHE A 10 -29.89 -37.66 2.09
N THR A 11 -29.99 -37.66 3.41
CA THR A 11 -31.00 -36.89 4.10
C THR A 11 -30.56 -35.45 3.88
N LEU A 12 -31.21 -34.78 2.92
CA LEU A 12 -31.25 -33.33 2.82
C LEU A 12 -31.82 -32.83 4.15
N LEU A 13 -30.95 -32.71 5.15
CA LEU A 13 -31.18 -31.91 6.32
C LEU A 13 -31.49 -30.52 5.77
N HIS A 14 -32.78 -30.20 5.74
CA HIS A 14 -33.27 -28.83 5.75
C HIS A 14 -32.75 -28.20 7.04
N LEU A 15 -31.46 -27.87 7.03
CA LEU A 15 -30.84 -26.97 7.98
C LEU A 15 -31.60 -25.67 7.84
N ASN A 16 -32.39 -25.38 8.87
CA ASN A 16 -33.14 -24.15 9.05
C ASN A 16 -32.46 -22.98 8.34
N LEU A 17 -33.14 -22.47 7.30
CA LEU A 17 -32.87 -21.25 6.55
C LEU A 17 -32.95 -20.01 7.45
N LYS A 18 -32.15 -19.96 8.52
CA LYS A 18 -31.96 -18.76 9.33
C LYS A 18 -30.47 -18.53 9.53
N ILE A 19 -30.05 -17.40 8.97
CA ILE A 19 -28.70 -16.89 8.86
C ILE A 19 -27.96 -17.52 7.67
N MET A 20 -28.42 -17.21 6.45
CA MET A 20 -27.45 -16.94 5.39
C MET A 20 -26.65 -15.73 5.87
N PRO A 21 -25.31 -15.78 5.92
CA PRO A 21 -24.57 -14.53 5.93
C PRO A 21 -24.93 -13.81 4.63
N ASP A 22 -25.59 -12.66 4.74
CA ASP A 22 -26.04 -11.82 3.63
C ASP A 22 -24.81 -11.27 2.88
N HIS A 23 -24.19 -12.13 2.06
CA HIS A 23 -23.10 -11.74 1.19
C HIS A 23 -23.70 -11.04 -0.02
N HIS A 24 -23.78 -9.72 0.09
CA HIS A 24 -24.12 -8.89 -1.05
C HIS A 24 -22.89 -8.71 -1.94
N LEU A 25 -22.85 -9.44 -3.07
CA LEU A 25 -21.86 -9.20 -4.10
C LEU A 25 -22.10 -7.81 -4.71
N SER A 26 -21.05 -6.97 -4.72
CA SER A 26 -21.06 -5.70 -5.43
C SER A 26 -21.49 -5.89 -6.88
N ASP A 27 -22.28 -4.94 -7.40
CA ASP A 27 -22.64 -4.94 -8.82
C ASP A 27 -21.42 -4.75 -9.75
N PHE A 28 -20.33 -4.19 -9.21
CA PHE A 28 -19.06 -3.96 -9.87
C PHE A 28 -18.04 -5.05 -9.56
N MET A 29 -17.24 -5.39 -10.56
CA MET A 29 -16.11 -6.30 -10.42
C MET A 29 -14.87 -5.76 -11.14
N ILE A 30 -13.71 -6.26 -10.73
CA ILE A 30 -12.44 -5.99 -11.39
C ILE A 30 -11.94 -7.31 -11.97
N LEU A 31 -11.98 -7.44 -13.29
CA LEU A 31 -11.32 -8.54 -13.97
C LEU A 31 -9.82 -8.25 -14.03
N ARG A 32 -9.03 -9.28 -13.76
CA ARG A 32 -7.57 -9.22 -13.82
C ARG A 32 -7.13 -10.21 -14.87
N GLN A 33 -6.39 -9.74 -15.87
CA GLN A 33 -6.00 -10.54 -17.02
C GLN A 33 -4.49 -10.39 -17.26
N PRO A 34 -3.78 -11.44 -17.69
CA PRO A 34 -2.44 -11.28 -18.23
C PRO A 34 -2.45 -10.30 -19.41
N ALA A 35 -1.34 -9.63 -19.65
CA ALA A 35 -1.23 -8.64 -20.72
C ALA A 35 -1.45 -9.26 -22.10
N ALA A 36 -0.88 -10.45 -22.32
CA ALA A 36 -0.98 -11.25 -23.53
C ALA A 36 -1.77 -12.54 -23.31
N PRO A 37 -2.42 -13.08 -24.36
CA PRO A 37 -3.09 -14.38 -24.27
C PRO A 37 -2.08 -15.52 -24.12
N ALA A 38 -2.53 -16.65 -23.56
CA ALA A 38 -1.72 -17.87 -23.44
C ALA A 38 -1.16 -18.37 -24.78
N SER A 39 -1.88 -18.13 -25.88
CA SER A 39 -1.47 -18.50 -27.24
C SER A 39 -0.26 -17.73 -27.77
N ALA A 40 0.10 -16.60 -27.15
CA ALA A 40 1.31 -15.85 -27.51
C ALA A 40 2.58 -16.47 -26.90
N TYR A 41 2.46 -17.39 -25.95
CA TYR A 41 3.62 -17.92 -25.23
C TYR A 41 4.56 -18.71 -26.16
N SER A 42 5.85 -18.39 -26.09
CA SER A 42 6.93 -19.04 -26.81
C SER A 42 8.06 -19.40 -25.87
N LEU A 43 8.82 -20.44 -26.24
CA LEU A 43 10.07 -20.83 -25.59
C LEU A 43 11.30 -20.28 -26.32
N ASP A 44 11.12 -19.71 -27.51
CA ASP A 44 12.18 -19.17 -28.35
C ASP A 44 12.53 -17.72 -27.94
N PRO A 45 13.73 -17.46 -27.40
CA PRO A 45 14.15 -16.12 -26.99
C PRO A 45 14.09 -15.10 -28.13
N GLU A 46 14.36 -15.49 -29.38
CA GLU A 46 14.36 -14.54 -30.50
C GLU A 46 12.93 -14.07 -30.83
N GLN A 47 11.94 -14.94 -30.69
CA GLN A 47 10.53 -14.57 -30.84
C GLN A 47 10.07 -13.67 -29.70
N ILE A 48 10.45 -14.01 -28.46
CA ILE A 48 10.11 -13.20 -27.27
C ILE A 48 10.66 -11.77 -27.40
N LEU A 49 11.89 -11.63 -27.90
CA LEU A 49 12.54 -10.32 -28.06
C LEU A 49 11.98 -9.49 -29.22
N ARG A 50 11.03 -10.01 -30.01
CA ARG A 50 10.28 -9.26 -31.04
C ARG A 50 8.93 -8.75 -30.52
N ASP A 51 8.54 -9.10 -29.31
CA ASP A 51 7.29 -8.65 -28.69
C ASP A 51 7.50 -7.29 -28.00
N ASP A 52 7.16 -6.22 -28.73
CA ASP A 52 7.29 -4.84 -28.24
C ASP A 52 6.47 -4.57 -26.96
N ASP A 53 5.29 -5.21 -26.80
CA ASP A 53 4.45 -5.02 -25.62
C ASP A 53 5.11 -5.63 -24.37
N PHE A 54 5.73 -6.80 -24.54
CA PHE A 54 6.54 -7.42 -23.51
C PHE A 54 7.80 -6.61 -23.17
N LEU A 55 8.53 -6.10 -24.18
CA LEU A 55 9.71 -5.27 -23.97
C LEU A 55 9.37 -3.95 -23.26
N ASN A 56 8.26 -3.33 -23.61
CA ASN A 56 7.72 -2.17 -22.90
C ASN A 56 7.48 -2.51 -21.43
N ALA A 57 6.82 -3.64 -21.14
CA ALA A 57 6.55 -4.09 -19.78
C ALA A 57 7.83 -4.34 -18.97
N LEU A 58 8.83 -4.97 -19.57
CA LEU A 58 10.13 -5.19 -18.95
C LEU A 58 10.87 -3.88 -18.66
N SER A 59 10.87 -2.94 -19.61
CA SER A 59 11.64 -1.70 -19.50
C SER A 59 11.25 -0.85 -18.27
N VAL A 60 9.95 -0.83 -17.93
CA VAL A 60 9.44 -0.03 -16.80
C VAL A 60 9.49 -0.79 -15.48
N ALA A 61 9.19 -2.08 -15.49
CA ALA A 61 9.07 -2.87 -14.26
C ALA A 61 10.43 -3.38 -13.76
N VAL A 62 11.36 -3.67 -14.68
CA VAL A 62 12.65 -4.33 -14.39
C VAL A 62 13.77 -3.74 -15.29
N PRO A 63 14.06 -2.43 -15.18
CA PRO A 63 14.95 -1.71 -16.10
C PRO A 63 16.36 -2.30 -16.17
N GLN A 64 16.90 -2.80 -15.05
CA GLN A 64 18.21 -3.47 -14.97
C GLN A 64 18.26 -4.71 -15.85
N PHE A 65 17.25 -5.57 -15.72
CA PHE A 65 17.18 -6.79 -16.53
C PHE A 65 16.96 -6.44 -18.00
N TYR A 66 16.08 -5.48 -18.30
CA TYR A 66 15.89 -4.98 -19.66
C TYR A 66 17.19 -4.47 -20.29
N ALA A 67 18.00 -3.71 -19.55
CA ALA A 67 19.30 -3.23 -20.02
C ALA A 67 20.28 -4.38 -20.32
N SER A 68 20.30 -5.44 -19.49
CA SER A 68 21.13 -6.63 -19.70
C SER A 68 20.79 -7.39 -20.99
N LEU A 69 19.56 -7.25 -21.51
CA LEU A 69 19.16 -7.90 -22.76
C LEU A 69 19.86 -7.29 -24.00
N LYS A 70 20.47 -6.10 -23.89
CA LYS A 70 21.26 -5.49 -24.98
C LYS A 70 22.49 -6.32 -25.35
N GLU A 71 23.04 -7.06 -24.39
CA GLU A 71 24.17 -7.97 -24.59
C GLU A 71 23.74 -9.34 -25.14
N GLY A 72 22.42 -9.55 -25.31
CA GLY A 72 21.80 -10.77 -25.83
C GLY A 72 21.49 -11.81 -24.74
N PRO A 73 20.54 -12.74 -24.99
CA PRO A 73 20.14 -13.77 -24.02
C PRO A 73 21.08 -15.00 -24.05
N ALA A 74 22.38 -14.80 -24.30
CA ALA A 74 23.35 -15.89 -24.46
C ALA A 74 23.62 -16.64 -23.15
N ASP A 75 23.57 -15.96 -22.00
CA ASP A 75 23.67 -16.58 -20.69
C ASP A 75 22.40 -17.37 -20.35
N ALA A 76 22.56 -18.63 -19.93
CA ALA A 76 21.48 -19.51 -19.49
C ALA A 76 20.64 -18.89 -18.35
N ARG A 77 21.25 -18.11 -17.44
CA ARG A 77 20.52 -17.44 -16.35
C ARG A 77 19.64 -16.32 -16.88
N VAL A 78 20.16 -15.51 -17.81
CA VAL A 78 19.41 -14.45 -18.50
C VAL A 78 18.24 -15.06 -19.27
N ARG A 79 18.48 -16.13 -20.04
CA ARG A 79 17.44 -16.85 -20.78
C ARG A 79 16.35 -17.42 -19.87
N HIS A 80 16.73 -18.03 -18.75
CA HIS A 80 15.76 -18.55 -17.79
C HIS A 80 14.92 -17.42 -17.16
N THR A 81 15.53 -16.27 -16.89
CA THR A 81 14.84 -15.09 -16.35
C THR A 81 13.89 -14.47 -17.38
N LEU A 82 14.31 -14.40 -18.65
CA LEU A 82 13.46 -13.98 -19.78
C LEU A 82 12.19 -14.84 -19.88
N LEU A 83 12.36 -16.17 -19.83
CA LEU A 83 11.24 -17.12 -19.87
C LEU A 83 10.30 -16.96 -18.67
N LYS A 84 10.82 -16.66 -17.46
CA LYS A 84 9.98 -16.38 -16.28
C LYS A 84 9.11 -15.15 -16.49
N TYR A 85 9.68 -14.07 -17.01
CA TYR A 85 8.92 -12.85 -17.27
C TYR A 85 7.93 -13.02 -18.41
N TYR A 86 8.28 -13.73 -19.49
CA TYR A 86 7.34 -14.00 -20.57
C TYR A 86 6.20 -14.92 -20.11
N ASN A 87 6.49 -15.94 -19.30
CA ASN A 87 5.46 -16.76 -18.66
C ASN A 87 4.52 -15.91 -17.79
N ARG A 88 5.08 -14.97 -16.99
CA ARG A 88 4.27 -14.01 -16.23
C ARG A 88 3.34 -13.20 -17.14
N PHE A 89 3.87 -12.70 -18.26
CA PHE A 89 3.18 -11.85 -19.23
C PHE A 89 1.96 -12.54 -19.88
N CYS A 90 2.07 -13.86 -20.14
CA CYS A 90 1.01 -14.64 -20.78
C CYS A 90 0.05 -15.33 -19.81
N PHE A 91 0.45 -15.62 -18.56
CA PHE A 91 -0.32 -16.50 -17.66
C PHE A 91 -0.66 -15.93 -16.30
N ARG A 92 -0.01 -14.85 -15.84
CA ARG A 92 -0.21 -14.36 -14.47
C ARG A 92 -1.08 -13.10 -14.43
N PRO A 93 -2.34 -13.20 -13.97
CA PRO A 93 -3.24 -12.04 -13.90
C PRO A 93 -2.94 -11.08 -12.73
N THR A 94 -1.93 -11.33 -11.88
CA THR A 94 -1.64 -10.47 -10.73
C THR A 94 -1.12 -9.10 -11.19
N PRO A 95 -1.82 -7.98 -10.88
CA PRO A 95 -1.42 -6.62 -11.23
C PRO A 95 0.06 -6.34 -10.94
N PHE A 96 0.83 -6.05 -11.99
CA PHE A 96 2.24 -5.68 -11.89
C PHE A 96 2.68 -4.92 -13.14
N GLY A 97 2.70 -3.59 -13.07
CA GLY A 97 3.08 -2.75 -14.20
C GLY A 97 2.22 -3.03 -15.43
N LEU A 98 2.89 -3.26 -16.55
CA LEU A 98 2.26 -3.59 -17.83
C LEU A 98 2.11 -5.11 -18.07
N PHE A 99 2.50 -5.98 -17.12
CA PHE A 99 2.42 -7.45 -17.27
C PHE A 99 1.00 -8.02 -17.22
N SER A 100 0.04 -7.20 -16.81
CA SER A 100 -1.34 -7.60 -16.59
C SER A 100 -2.20 -6.35 -16.66
N ALA A 101 -3.44 -6.49 -17.10
CA ALA A 101 -4.42 -5.43 -17.11
C ALA A 101 -5.52 -5.66 -16.07
N ILE A 102 -6.11 -4.55 -15.62
CA ILE A 102 -7.37 -4.56 -14.86
C ILE A 102 -8.50 -4.00 -15.73
N THR A 103 -9.66 -4.62 -15.64
CA THR A 103 -10.87 -4.22 -16.37
C THR A 103 -12.01 -4.05 -15.38
N PRO A 104 -12.44 -2.80 -15.11
CA PRO A 104 -13.66 -2.55 -14.37
C PRO A 104 -14.87 -2.97 -15.19
N THR A 105 -15.71 -3.84 -14.64
CA THR A 105 -16.96 -4.29 -15.28
C THR A 105 -18.07 -4.51 -14.25
N SER A 106 -19.24 -4.95 -14.69
CA SER A 106 -20.44 -5.18 -13.87
C SER A 106 -21.15 -6.47 -14.25
N TRP A 107 -21.90 -7.05 -13.30
CA TRP A 107 -22.69 -8.26 -13.58
C TRP A 107 -23.87 -8.02 -14.53
N GLN A 108 -24.34 -6.77 -14.64
CA GLN A 108 -25.62 -6.42 -15.27
C GLN A 108 -25.46 -5.87 -16.70
N SER A 109 -24.30 -5.26 -17.01
CA SER A 109 -24.08 -4.55 -18.26
C SER A 109 -22.75 -4.99 -18.89
N PRO A 110 -22.74 -6.14 -19.61
CA PRO A 110 -21.57 -6.54 -20.36
C PRO A 110 -21.26 -5.48 -21.41
N LYS A 111 -20.06 -4.92 -21.37
CA LYS A 111 -19.62 -3.97 -22.40
C LYS A 111 -19.06 -4.74 -23.58
N SER A 112 -19.50 -4.37 -24.77
CA SER A 112 -18.97 -4.86 -26.04
C SER A 112 -18.41 -3.66 -26.80
N GLY A 113 -17.18 -3.78 -27.29
CA GLY A 113 -16.48 -2.71 -27.97
C GLY A 113 -15.03 -3.09 -28.26
N PRO A 114 -14.29 -2.23 -28.99
CA PRO A 114 -12.87 -2.45 -29.22
C PRO A 114 -12.12 -2.48 -27.89
N VAL A 115 -11.17 -3.43 -27.78
CA VAL A 115 -10.20 -3.45 -26.68
C VAL A 115 -9.29 -2.24 -26.84
N THR A 116 -9.27 -1.39 -25.82
CA THR A 116 -8.39 -0.25 -25.71
C THR A 116 -7.70 -0.31 -24.36
N ASP A 117 -6.39 -0.09 -24.38
CA ASP A 117 -5.59 -0.07 -23.18
C ASP A 117 -5.22 1.37 -22.82
N HIS A 118 -5.35 1.68 -21.54
CA HIS A 118 -4.83 2.89 -20.92
C HIS A 118 -3.84 2.50 -19.82
N VAL A 119 -3.02 3.44 -19.41
CA VAL A 119 -2.11 3.28 -18.27
C VAL A 119 -2.39 4.39 -17.28
N PHE A 120 -2.48 4.03 -16.01
CA PHE A 120 -2.46 4.97 -14.90
C PHE A 120 -1.06 4.94 -14.31
N ILE A 121 -0.40 6.09 -14.28
CA ILE A 121 1.00 6.22 -13.88
C ILE A 121 1.07 7.07 -12.62
N GLN A 122 1.88 6.61 -11.68
CA GLN A 122 2.32 7.36 -10.51
C GLN A 122 3.83 7.22 -10.39
N LEU A 123 4.47 8.15 -9.68
CA LEU A 123 5.85 7.96 -9.27
C LEU A 123 5.92 6.89 -8.18
N ASP A 124 7.04 6.17 -8.11
CA ASP A 124 7.33 5.29 -6.98
C ASP A 124 7.29 6.11 -5.68
N ASN A 125 6.63 5.61 -4.63
CA ASN A 125 6.40 6.36 -3.41
C ASN A 125 7.69 6.75 -2.68
N HIS A 126 8.73 5.91 -2.75
CA HIS A 126 10.02 6.23 -2.14
C HIS A 126 10.70 7.35 -2.92
N LEU A 127 10.71 7.26 -4.26
CA LEU A 127 11.20 8.34 -5.11
C LEU A 127 10.41 9.64 -4.89
N ALA A 128 9.08 9.55 -4.81
CA ALA A 128 8.21 10.69 -4.62
C ALA A 128 8.55 11.43 -3.33
N TYR A 129 8.72 10.70 -2.22
CA TYR A 129 9.14 11.26 -0.95
C TYR A 129 10.49 11.98 -1.03
N GLN A 130 11.47 11.41 -1.73
CA GLN A 130 12.79 12.02 -1.92
C GLN A 130 12.75 13.29 -2.77
N LEU A 131 11.91 13.34 -3.81
CA LEU A 131 11.81 14.50 -4.70
C LEU A 131 11.08 15.69 -4.05
N ARG A 132 10.36 15.48 -2.95
CA ARG A 132 9.68 16.58 -2.23
C ARG A 132 10.64 17.72 -1.88
N GLY A 133 11.84 17.41 -1.42
CA GLY A 133 12.84 18.42 -1.01
C GLY A 133 13.25 19.36 -2.16
N LEU A 134 13.15 18.91 -3.41
CA LEU A 134 13.44 19.75 -4.57
C LEU A 134 12.31 20.74 -4.85
N LEU A 135 11.06 20.33 -4.69
CA LEU A 135 9.88 21.18 -4.89
C LEU A 135 9.62 22.09 -3.69
N MET A 136 10.19 21.75 -2.54
CA MET A 136 10.02 22.46 -1.27
C MET A 136 11.37 22.65 -0.56
N PRO A 137 12.22 23.57 -1.05
CA PRO A 137 13.55 23.78 -0.47
C PRO A 137 13.52 24.54 0.86
N SER A 138 12.43 25.25 1.17
CA SER A 138 12.29 26.05 2.39
C SER A 138 11.42 25.34 3.44
N PRO A 139 11.66 25.60 4.75
CA PRO A 139 10.85 25.04 5.81
C PRO A 139 9.36 25.38 5.61
N ALA A 140 8.49 24.48 6.02
CA ALA A 140 7.06 24.64 5.82
C ALA A 140 6.55 25.96 6.43
N GLU A 141 5.88 26.75 5.61
CA GLU A 141 5.36 28.06 6.02
C GLU A 141 4.28 27.93 7.10
N ARG A 142 3.51 26.84 7.08
CA ARG A 142 2.40 26.59 8.01
C ARG A 142 2.61 25.32 8.82
N LEU A 143 2.34 25.42 10.12
CA LEU A 143 2.42 24.32 11.09
C LEU A 143 1.07 24.09 11.77
N GLU A 144 0.78 22.83 12.09
CA GLU A 144 -0.40 22.37 12.84
C GLU A 144 0.02 21.39 13.95
N PRO A 145 -0.82 21.15 14.97
CA PRO A 145 -0.57 20.11 15.95
C PRO A 145 -0.36 18.74 15.31
N ASN A 146 0.56 17.95 15.85
CA ASN A 146 0.65 16.54 15.52
C ASN A 146 -0.70 15.85 15.79
N PRO A 147 -1.32 15.18 14.79
CA PRO A 147 -2.65 14.61 14.92
C PRO A 147 -2.70 13.43 15.89
N THR A 148 -1.54 12.93 16.33
CA THR A 148 -1.42 11.90 17.34
C THR A 148 -1.24 12.46 18.76
N LEU A 149 -1.30 13.79 18.94
CA LEU A 149 -1.26 14.41 20.26
C LEU A 149 -2.51 14.07 21.07
N TYR A 150 -2.29 13.60 22.30
CA TYR A 150 -3.31 13.48 23.33
C TYR A 150 -2.74 13.88 24.69
N GLN A 151 -3.61 14.28 25.61
CA GLN A 151 -3.20 14.66 26.96
C GLN A 151 -3.36 13.48 27.91
N VAL A 152 -2.34 13.23 28.73
CA VAL A 152 -2.41 12.35 29.90
C VAL A 152 -1.86 13.11 31.10
N GLN A 153 -2.69 13.33 32.12
CA GLN A 153 -2.31 14.10 33.31
C GLN A 153 -1.67 15.46 32.94
N GLN A 154 -0.42 15.67 33.33
CA GLN A 154 0.36 16.89 33.07
C GLN A 154 1.29 16.76 31.85
N GLU A 155 1.04 15.82 30.95
CA GLU A 155 1.84 15.60 29.76
C GLU A 155 0.97 15.58 28.49
N HIS A 156 1.58 16.00 27.39
CA HIS A 156 1.13 15.74 26.04
C HIS A 156 1.95 14.61 25.44
N ARG A 157 1.29 13.52 25.05
CA ARG A 157 1.90 12.37 24.42
C ARG A 157 1.58 12.35 22.93
N PHE A 158 2.54 11.90 22.12
CA PHE A 158 2.41 11.88 20.67
C PHE A 158 3.39 10.90 20.03
N ILE A 159 3.11 10.52 18.79
CA ILE A 159 3.99 9.68 17.99
C ILE A 159 4.92 10.57 17.17
N ARG A 160 6.22 10.44 17.43
CA ARG A 160 7.30 10.98 16.60
C ARG A 160 7.68 9.95 15.55
N SER A 161 7.98 10.40 14.35
CA SER A 161 8.51 9.56 13.27
C SER A 161 9.89 10.01 12.84
N GLU A 162 10.80 9.04 12.74
CA GLU A 162 12.16 9.22 12.24
C GLU A 162 12.35 8.38 10.98
N THR A 163 13.16 8.86 10.04
CA THR A 163 13.49 8.09 8.84
C THR A 163 14.98 7.80 8.86
N ASP A 164 15.33 6.52 8.81
CA ASP A 164 16.70 6.08 8.61
C ASP A 164 17.17 6.53 7.23
N ASN A 165 18.24 7.32 7.20
CA ASN A 165 18.81 7.91 5.99
C ASN A 165 19.39 6.87 5.02
N GLU A 166 19.80 5.69 5.51
CA GLU A 166 20.40 4.65 4.65
C GLU A 166 19.34 3.80 3.95
N ASN A 167 18.29 3.43 4.67
CA ASN A 167 17.32 2.43 4.23
C ASN A 167 15.93 3.00 3.91
N GLY A 168 15.68 4.27 4.24
CA GLY A 168 14.37 4.90 4.15
C GLY A 168 13.33 4.29 5.11
N ARG A 169 13.77 3.49 6.09
CA ARG A 169 12.88 2.85 7.06
C ARG A 169 12.39 3.90 8.06
N ARG A 170 11.07 3.95 8.25
CA ARG A 170 10.45 4.80 9.26
C ARG A 170 10.40 4.08 10.59
N GLN A 171 10.86 4.74 11.62
CA GLN A 171 10.67 4.35 13.02
C GLN A 171 9.64 5.28 13.65
N TYR A 172 8.79 4.73 14.51
CA TYR A 172 7.76 5.47 15.22
C TYR A 172 7.99 5.31 16.73
N LEU A 173 8.09 6.43 17.42
CA LEU A 173 8.44 6.50 18.85
C LEU A 173 7.34 7.25 19.58
N LEU A 174 6.86 6.70 20.70
CA LEU A 174 6.03 7.45 21.63
C LEU A 174 6.92 8.47 22.35
N GLN A 175 6.49 9.72 22.40
CA GLN A 175 7.19 10.82 23.04
C GLN A 175 6.20 11.59 23.93
N ALA A 176 6.75 12.31 24.91
CA ALA A 176 5.99 13.15 25.82
C ALA A 176 6.62 14.54 25.93
N THR A 177 5.79 15.54 26.18
CA THR A 177 6.20 16.91 26.53
C THR A 177 5.26 17.47 27.60
N ASP A 178 5.75 18.38 28.43
CA ASP A 178 4.98 18.91 29.54
C ASP A 178 3.73 19.69 29.08
N HIS A 179 2.64 19.50 29.81
CA HIS A 179 1.43 20.29 29.65
C HIS A 179 1.62 21.67 30.29
N THR A 180 1.71 22.71 29.47
CA THR A 180 1.72 24.10 29.94
C THR A 180 0.53 24.88 29.37
N THR A 181 0.13 25.95 30.07
CA THR A 181 -0.90 26.88 29.59
C THR A 181 -0.49 27.53 28.26
N THR A 182 0.80 27.83 28.12
CA THR A 182 1.45 28.33 26.90
C THR A 182 1.26 27.34 25.75
N LEU A 183 1.70 26.08 25.91
CA LEU A 183 1.59 25.07 24.87
C LEU A 183 0.12 24.81 24.50
N LYS A 184 -0.77 24.69 25.48
CA LYS A 184 -2.22 24.54 25.24
C LYS A 184 -2.79 25.70 24.41
N SER A 185 -2.35 26.92 24.66
CA SER A 185 -2.75 28.11 23.89
C SER A 185 -2.24 28.05 22.45
N ILE A 186 -0.99 27.63 22.26
CA ILE A 186 -0.38 27.45 20.93
C ILE A 186 -1.13 26.39 20.13
N LEU A 187 -1.34 25.20 20.70
CA LEU A 187 -2.03 24.08 20.05
C LEU A 187 -3.46 24.46 19.60
N ARG A 188 -4.18 25.23 20.42
CA ARG A 188 -5.51 25.75 20.06
C ARG A 188 -5.44 26.77 18.93
N PHE A 189 -4.46 27.66 18.97
CA PHE A 189 -4.28 28.71 17.97
C PHE A 189 -3.99 28.14 16.58
N CYS A 190 -3.20 27.07 16.50
CA CYS A 190 -2.85 26.40 15.24
C CYS A 190 -3.65 25.14 14.92
N ALA A 191 -4.80 24.91 15.56
CA ALA A 191 -5.62 23.72 15.34
C ALA A 191 -6.00 23.47 13.86
N SER A 192 -6.11 24.52 13.04
CA SER A 192 -6.35 24.47 11.59
C SER A 192 -5.13 24.86 10.74
N GLY A 193 -3.94 24.81 11.33
CA GLY A 193 -2.68 25.27 10.76
C GLY A 193 -2.51 26.79 10.80
N GLN A 194 -1.31 27.27 11.15
CA GLN A 194 -0.97 28.70 11.17
C GLN A 194 0.39 28.96 10.57
N THR A 195 0.60 30.17 10.03
CA THR A 195 1.92 30.56 9.50
C THR A 195 2.94 30.63 10.64
N ARG A 196 4.21 30.35 10.33
CA ARG A 196 5.30 30.48 11.30
C ARG A 196 5.34 31.87 11.93
N ASN A 197 5.14 32.93 11.14
CA ASN A 197 5.11 34.30 11.65
C ASN A 197 3.94 34.53 12.63
N ALA A 198 2.73 34.06 12.29
CA ALA A 198 1.58 34.15 13.21
C ALA A 198 1.82 33.37 14.52
N LEU A 199 2.47 32.20 14.43
CA LEU A 199 2.87 31.40 15.59
C LEU A 199 3.89 32.14 16.46
N LEU A 200 4.94 32.73 15.87
CA LEU A 200 5.93 33.53 16.60
C LEU A 200 5.28 34.68 17.35
N GLN A 201 4.40 35.44 16.69
CA GLN A 201 3.67 36.54 17.32
C GLN A 201 2.77 36.07 18.46
N HIS A 202 2.07 34.94 18.27
CA HIS A 202 1.22 34.37 19.31
C HIS A 202 2.04 33.90 20.50
N ILE A 203 3.16 33.20 20.28
CA ILE A 203 4.10 32.75 21.33
C ILE A 203 4.56 33.95 22.16
N ARG A 204 5.14 34.97 21.52
CA ARG A 204 5.60 36.21 22.21
C ARG A 204 4.52 36.82 23.08
N ARG A 205 3.28 36.85 22.60
CA ARG A 205 2.14 37.41 23.34
C ARG A 205 1.77 36.57 24.57
N VAL A 206 1.82 35.25 24.48
CA VAL A 206 1.37 34.36 25.58
C VAL A 206 2.46 34.06 26.60
N SER A 207 3.74 34.05 26.20
CA SER A 207 4.88 33.81 27.09
C SER A 207 5.60 35.08 27.53
N LEU A 208 5.24 36.25 26.96
CA LEU A 208 5.88 37.54 27.24
C LEU A 208 7.41 37.53 26.98
N CYS A 209 7.84 36.74 26.00
CA CYS A 209 9.25 36.55 25.63
C CYS A 209 9.65 37.43 24.43
N ASP A 210 10.94 37.53 24.18
CA ASP A 210 11.44 38.21 22.98
C ASP A 210 11.34 37.33 21.72
N GLU A 211 11.77 37.87 20.57
CA GLU A 211 11.66 37.18 19.29
C GLU A 211 12.65 36.00 19.15
N PRO A 212 13.93 36.11 19.54
CA PRO A 212 14.84 34.97 19.62
C PRO A 212 14.28 33.80 20.45
N GLU A 213 13.79 34.07 21.65
CA GLU A 213 13.25 33.05 22.55
C GLU A 213 12.00 32.38 21.94
N ALA A 214 11.10 33.17 21.35
CA ALA A 214 9.91 32.63 20.68
C ALA A 214 10.27 31.73 19.49
N LYS A 215 11.31 32.11 18.75
CA LYS A 215 11.81 31.34 17.60
C LYS A 215 12.42 30.02 18.05
N GLU A 216 13.27 30.04 19.07
CA GLU A 216 13.87 28.83 19.63
C GLU A 216 12.79 27.86 20.12
N TYR A 217 11.76 28.37 20.82
CA TYR A 217 10.66 27.51 21.27
C TYR A 217 9.81 26.96 20.10
N LEU A 218 9.55 27.75 19.06
CA LEU A 218 8.84 27.26 17.87
C LEU A 218 9.64 26.18 17.13
N ASP A 219 10.95 26.37 17.01
CA ASP A 219 11.86 25.40 16.38
C ASP A 219 11.89 24.11 17.22
N PHE A 220 12.00 24.20 18.54
CA PHE A 220 11.87 23.06 19.45
C PHE A 220 10.56 22.29 19.23
N LEU A 221 9.41 22.97 19.16
CA LEU A 221 8.12 22.31 18.96
C LEU A 221 8.03 21.62 17.58
N ALA A 222 8.65 22.19 16.56
CA ALA A 222 8.70 21.60 15.21
C ALA A 222 9.66 20.40 15.15
N ASP A 223 10.86 20.53 15.71
CA ASP A 223 11.90 19.50 15.73
C ASP A 223 11.48 18.30 16.58
N ALA A 224 10.85 18.55 17.73
CA ALA A 224 10.25 17.52 18.56
C ALA A 224 9.02 16.85 17.90
N GLN A 225 8.51 17.40 16.79
CA GLN A 225 7.28 16.96 16.11
C GLN A 225 6.02 17.08 16.96
N VAL A 226 5.98 18.06 17.88
CA VAL A 226 4.74 18.49 18.53
C VAL A 226 3.89 19.27 17.52
N LEU A 227 4.54 20.13 16.73
CA LEU A 227 3.95 20.77 15.57
C LEU A 227 4.52 20.14 14.30
N LEU A 228 3.66 19.88 13.32
CA LEU A 228 4.01 19.29 12.04
C LEU A 228 3.69 20.25 10.89
N PRO A 229 4.44 20.18 9.78
CA PRO A 229 4.07 20.81 8.52
C PRO A 229 2.65 20.44 8.06
N VAL A 230 1.84 21.44 7.73
CA VAL A 230 0.49 21.22 7.15
C VAL A 230 0.57 20.49 5.81
N ASN A 231 1.63 20.73 5.03
CA ASN A 231 1.85 20.15 3.70
C ASN A 231 2.67 18.86 3.72
N ARG A 232 2.64 18.11 4.84
CA ARG A 232 3.22 16.76 4.94
C ARG A 232 2.73 15.83 3.82
N PRO A 233 3.47 14.76 3.49
CA PRO A 233 3.04 13.79 2.49
C PRO A 233 1.66 13.22 2.85
N ASN A 234 0.77 13.11 1.87
CA ASN A 234 -0.52 12.43 2.01
C ASN A 234 -0.48 11.06 1.28
N ILE A 235 -1.38 10.15 1.67
CA ILE A 235 -1.48 8.80 1.07
C ILE A 235 -2.82 8.61 0.34
N THR A 236 -3.89 9.28 0.79
CA THR A 236 -5.28 8.99 0.38
C THR A 236 -5.92 10.09 -0.46
N ASP A 237 -5.27 11.23 -0.65
CA ASP A 237 -5.81 12.39 -1.37
C ASP A 237 -5.12 12.57 -2.73
N ARG A 238 -5.20 13.78 -3.31
CA ARG A 238 -4.45 14.15 -4.51
C ARG A 238 -2.95 13.88 -4.27
N ASP A 239 -2.33 13.27 -5.28
CA ASP A 239 -0.89 12.98 -5.32
C ASP A 239 -0.09 14.17 -4.81
N ASP A 240 0.79 13.85 -3.88
CA ASP A 240 1.49 14.82 -3.09
C ASP A 240 2.46 15.67 -3.91
N LEU A 241 3.20 15.09 -4.85
CA LEU A 241 4.10 15.84 -5.72
C LEU A 241 3.33 16.68 -6.74
N LEU A 242 2.19 16.20 -7.25
CA LEU A 242 1.31 17.03 -8.09
C LEU A 242 0.76 18.25 -7.34
N ARG A 243 0.48 18.11 -6.05
CA ARG A 243 0.05 19.24 -5.21
C ARG A 243 1.20 20.22 -4.97
N LEU A 244 2.41 19.73 -4.72
CA LEU A 244 3.59 20.58 -4.52
C LEU A 244 4.04 21.28 -5.79
N SER A 245 3.91 20.65 -6.96
CA SER A 245 4.26 21.27 -8.24
C SER A 245 3.42 22.50 -8.55
N ASP A 246 2.14 22.49 -8.14
CA ASP A 246 1.25 23.65 -8.30
C ASP A 246 1.67 24.85 -7.42
N MET A 247 2.38 24.58 -6.33
CA MET A 247 2.87 25.58 -5.38
C MET A 247 4.33 25.99 -5.65
N ALA A 248 5.03 25.27 -6.53
CA ALA A 248 6.44 25.51 -6.82
C ALA A 248 6.64 26.80 -7.64
N ALA A 249 7.85 27.36 -7.57
CA ALA A 249 8.24 28.53 -8.35
C ALA A 249 8.03 28.28 -9.86
N PRO A 250 7.72 29.34 -10.64
CA PRO A 250 7.51 29.22 -12.07
C PRO A 250 8.77 28.67 -12.78
N PRO A 251 8.62 27.99 -13.94
CA PRO A 251 9.73 27.32 -14.63
C PRO A 251 10.95 28.20 -14.93
N ALA A 252 10.77 29.52 -15.05
CA ALA A 252 11.85 30.47 -15.33
C ALA A 252 12.89 30.58 -14.20
N GLU A 253 12.54 30.20 -12.98
CA GLU A 253 13.40 30.26 -11.78
C GLU A 253 13.75 28.86 -11.25
N ALA A 254 13.25 27.81 -11.92
CA ALA A 254 13.41 26.43 -11.50
C ALA A 254 14.78 25.87 -11.89
N SER A 255 15.37 25.07 -11.00
CA SER A 255 16.57 24.30 -11.33
C SER A 255 16.25 23.20 -12.37
N ALA A 256 17.29 22.68 -13.04
CA ALA A 256 17.13 21.56 -13.97
C ALA A 256 16.47 20.33 -13.31
N ALA A 257 16.73 20.10 -12.02
CA ALA A 257 16.11 19.02 -11.24
C ALA A 257 14.59 19.24 -11.11
N VAL A 258 14.16 20.45 -10.75
CA VAL A 258 12.74 20.79 -10.60
C VAL A 258 12.01 20.68 -11.94
N LEU A 259 12.62 21.13 -13.04
CA LEU A 259 12.05 20.98 -14.38
C LEU A 259 11.88 19.49 -14.77
N ALA A 260 12.88 18.64 -14.47
CA ALA A 260 12.79 17.20 -14.71
C ALA A 260 11.65 16.56 -13.89
N VAL A 261 11.48 16.94 -12.62
CA VAL A 261 10.34 16.50 -11.80
C VAL A 261 9.01 16.94 -12.41
N GLN A 262 8.89 18.22 -12.79
CA GLN A 262 7.67 18.75 -13.42
C GLN A 262 7.32 18.02 -14.72
N GLN A 263 8.31 17.66 -15.55
CA GLN A 263 8.10 16.86 -16.75
C GLN A 263 7.57 15.46 -16.43
N LEU A 264 8.16 14.75 -15.44
CA LEU A 264 7.68 13.44 -15.02
C LEU A 264 6.21 13.47 -14.55
N LEU A 265 5.87 14.53 -13.82
CA LEU A 265 4.52 14.71 -13.28
C LEU A 265 3.46 14.92 -14.37
N GLN A 266 3.82 15.34 -15.58
CA GLN A 266 2.86 15.47 -16.69
C GLN A 266 2.22 14.14 -17.11
N PHE A 267 2.90 13.03 -16.84
CA PHE A 267 2.41 11.67 -17.09
C PHE A 267 1.55 11.11 -15.95
N CYS A 268 1.58 11.74 -14.76
CA CYS A 268 1.03 11.17 -13.54
C CYS A 268 -0.42 11.62 -13.26
N GLY A 269 -1.13 10.82 -12.46
CA GLY A 269 -2.42 11.20 -11.86
C GLY A 269 -3.63 11.16 -12.82
N LYS A 270 -3.46 10.66 -14.04
CA LYS A 270 -4.52 10.51 -15.04
C LYS A 270 -4.33 9.26 -15.91
N PRO A 271 -5.40 8.65 -16.42
CA PRO A 271 -5.29 7.60 -17.41
C PRO A 271 -4.78 8.18 -18.74
N LEU A 272 -3.76 7.55 -19.32
CA LEU A 272 -3.21 7.89 -20.62
C LEU A 272 -3.39 6.72 -21.60
N PRO A 273 -3.68 6.96 -22.88
CA PRO A 273 -3.73 5.89 -23.88
C PRO A 273 -2.40 5.13 -23.94
N TYR A 274 -2.46 3.81 -23.85
CA TYR A 274 -1.25 2.98 -23.92
C TYR A 274 -0.68 2.96 -25.34
N ARG A 275 0.60 3.35 -25.49
CA ARG A 275 1.36 3.32 -26.75
C ARG A 275 2.84 3.11 -26.46
N THR A 276 3.56 2.43 -27.36
CA THR A 276 5.02 2.26 -27.24
C THR A 276 5.76 3.59 -27.10
N GLN A 277 5.32 4.64 -27.81
CA GLN A 277 5.94 5.96 -27.69
C GLN A 277 5.83 6.54 -26.27
N LEU A 278 4.68 6.38 -25.60
CA LEU A 278 4.51 6.83 -24.22
C LEU A 278 5.53 6.16 -23.28
N ILE A 279 5.81 4.87 -23.49
CA ILE A 279 6.79 4.14 -22.66
C ILE A 279 8.23 4.61 -22.95
N LYS A 280 8.54 4.95 -24.20
CA LYS A 280 9.82 5.57 -24.55
C LYS A 280 9.98 6.93 -23.86
N ASP A 281 8.99 7.80 -23.97
CA ASP A 281 8.99 9.14 -23.37
C ASP A 281 9.16 9.06 -21.84
N LEU A 282 8.49 8.11 -21.18
CA LEU A 282 8.64 7.84 -19.74
C LEU A 282 10.07 7.44 -19.38
N ASN A 283 10.65 6.49 -20.12
CA ASN A 283 12.01 6.01 -19.86
C ASN A 283 13.06 7.10 -20.11
N GLU A 284 12.89 7.93 -21.14
CA GLU A 284 13.79 9.06 -21.43
C GLU A 284 13.71 10.13 -20.33
N THR A 285 12.49 10.49 -19.90
CA THR A 285 12.30 11.48 -18.82
C THR A 285 12.87 10.96 -17.48
N ALA A 286 12.73 9.67 -17.21
CA ALA A 286 13.33 9.03 -16.04
C ALA A 286 14.87 9.09 -16.05
N GLN A 287 15.50 8.97 -17.23
CA GLN A 287 16.95 9.09 -17.36
C GLN A 287 17.45 10.50 -17.08
N LEU A 288 16.70 11.53 -17.50
CA LEU A 288 17.03 12.94 -17.19
C LEU A 288 17.09 13.16 -15.68
N LEU A 289 16.11 12.66 -14.93
CA LEU A 289 16.11 12.78 -13.47
C LEU A 289 17.31 12.05 -12.85
N LYS A 290 17.66 10.85 -13.35
CA LYS A 290 18.82 10.08 -12.86
C LYS A 290 20.12 10.85 -13.05
N ALA A 291 20.30 11.52 -14.18
CA ALA A 291 21.50 12.31 -14.49
C ALA A 291 21.69 13.51 -13.56
N VAL A 292 20.58 14.08 -13.06
CA VAL A 292 20.63 15.25 -12.17
C VAL A 292 20.84 14.86 -10.70
N GLU A 293 20.42 13.66 -10.31
CA GLU A 293 20.36 13.27 -8.90
C GLU A 293 21.35 12.16 -8.49
N ASN A 294 22.11 11.56 -9.42
CA ASN A 294 23.05 10.46 -9.14
C ASN A 294 22.47 9.33 -8.27
N ARG A 295 21.22 8.91 -8.56
CA ARG A 295 20.46 7.96 -7.72
C ARG A 295 20.59 6.50 -8.16
N PRO A 296 20.46 5.54 -7.22
CA PRO A 296 20.49 4.11 -7.52
C PRO A 296 19.33 3.67 -8.41
N GLU A 297 19.53 2.59 -9.15
CA GLU A 297 18.57 2.05 -10.11
C GLU A 297 17.40 1.35 -9.40
N ARG A 298 16.34 2.12 -9.13
CA ARG A 298 15.03 1.62 -8.71
C ARG A 298 13.96 1.96 -9.77
N PRO A 299 12.83 1.23 -9.81
CA PRO A 299 11.71 1.62 -10.63
C PRO A 299 11.28 3.06 -10.32
N VAL A 300 11.12 3.89 -11.35
CA VAL A 300 10.72 5.30 -11.20
C VAL A 300 9.20 5.44 -11.09
N PHE A 301 8.46 4.49 -11.68
CA PHE A 301 7.01 4.58 -11.81
C PHE A 301 6.31 3.35 -11.21
N SER A 302 5.15 3.60 -10.60
CA SER A 302 4.10 2.62 -10.38
C SER A 302 3.08 2.73 -11.51
N ILE A 303 2.88 1.66 -12.27
CA ILE A 303 2.01 1.65 -13.45
C ILE A 303 0.91 0.60 -13.28
N ILE A 304 -0.32 0.99 -13.60
CA ILE A 304 -1.47 0.10 -13.70
C ILE A 304 -2.00 0.16 -15.13
N ARG A 305 -1.98 -0.96 -15.85
CA ARG A 305 -2.63 -1.09 -17.16
C ARG A 305 -4.14 -1.30 -16.96
N LEU A 306 -4.94 -0.42 -17.54
CA LEU A 306 -6.39 -0.46 -17.59
C LEU A 306 -6.80 -0.96 -18.97
N ARG A 307 -7.65 -1.98 -19.03
CA ARG A 307 -8.17 -2.52 -20.29
C ARG A 307 -9.68 -2.34 -20.37
N SER A 308 -10.19 -1.82 -21.48
CA SER A 308 -11.63 -1.80 -21.72
C SER A 308 -12.15 -3.21 -21.90
N ALA A 309 -13.34 -3.47 -21.36
CA ALA A 309 -13.99 -4.77 -21.46
C ALA A 309 -14.25 -5.15 -22.92
N SER A 310 -13.86 -6.38 -23.26
CA SER A 310 -14.24 -7.07 -24.49
C SER A 310 -15.17 -8.22 -24.14
N ASP A 311 -16.47 -7.97 -24.31
CA ASP A 311 -17.55 -8.97 -24.26
C ASP A 311 -17.63 -9.78 -22.95
N ASP A 312 -18.07 -9.14 -21.86
CA ASP A 312 -18.23 -9.77 -20.53
C ASP A 312 -19.48 -10.66 -20.40
N ARG A 313 -19.96 -11.26 -21.50
CA ARG A 313 -21.23 -12.03 -21.53
C ARG A 313 -21.24 -13.26 -20.63
N GLU A 314 -20.07 -13.74 -20.21
CA GLU A 314 -19.92 -14.91 -19.34
C GLU A 314 -20.02 -14.61 -17.83
N ALA A 315 -20.24 -13.36 -17.41
CA ALA A 315 -20.22 -13.01 -15.99
C ALA A 315 -21.39 -13.62 -15.17
N LYS A 316 -22.61 -13.69 -15.74
CA LYS A 316 -23.82 -14.04 -14.97
C LYS A 316 -23.81 -15.47 -14.40
N PRO A 317 -23.44 -16.53 -15.16
CA PRO A 317 -23.37 -17.91 -14.62
C PRO A 317 -22.38 -18.06 -13.47
N HIS A 318 -21.32 -17.24 -13.44
CA HIS A 318 -20.32 -17.30 -12.37
C HIS A 318 -20.78 -16.63 -11.08
N LYS A 319 -21.73 -15.69 -11.12
CA LYS A 319 -22.24 -15.00 -9.93
C LYS A 319 -22.87 -15.96 -8.92
N GLU A 320 -23.73 -16.85 -9.40
CA GLU A 320 -24.42 -17.86 -8.56
C GLU A 320 -23.41 -18.87 -8.00
N SER A 321 -22.51 -19.38 -8.85
CA SER A 321 -21.45 -20.30 -8.41
C SER A 321 -20.51 -19.69 -7.36
N LEU A 322 -20.21 -18.39 -7.46
CA LEU A 322 -19.42 -17.67 -6.47
C LEU A 322 -20.18 -17.51 -5.15
N HIS A 323 -21.47 -17.20 -5.21
CA HIS A 323 -22.30 -17.12 -4.02
C HIS A 323 -22.35 -18.46 -3.28
N ASP A 324 -22.57 -19.57 -3.99
CA ASP A 324 -22.55 -20.92 -3.41
C ASP A 324 -21.18 -21.27 -2.83
N GLY A 325 -20.10 -20.89 -3.52
CA GLY A 325 -18.73 -21.05 -3.04
C GLY A 325 -18.46 -20.28 -1.76
N LEU A 326 -18.89 -19.02 -1.68
CA LEU A 326 -18.78 -18.18 -0.48
C LEU A 326 -19.62 -18.74 0.67
N PHE A 327 -20.84 -19.21 0.38
CA PHE A 327 -21.67 -19.88 1.37
C PHE A 327 -20.98 -21.12 1.93
N ALA A 328 -20.46 -22.01 1.07
CA ALA A 328 -19.71 -23.18 1.49
C ALA A 328 -18.48 -22.80 2.33
N LEU A 329 -17.70 -21.82 1.88
CA LEU A 329 -16.55 -21.31 2.63
C LEU A 329 -16.95 -20.74 3.99
N SER A 330 -18.07 -20.03 4.10
CA SER A 330 -18.55 -19.50 5.39
C SER A 330 -18.94 -20.59 6.39
N ARG A 331 -19.35 -21.78 5.91
CA ARG A 331 -19.69 -22.94 6.76
C ARG A 331 -18.49 -23.81 7.08
N LEU A 332 -17.53 -23.88 6.16
CA LEU A 332 -16.34 -24.72 6.29
C LEU A 332 -15.24 -23.98 7.06
N SER A 333 -15.10 -22.68 6.87
CA SER A 333 -14.08 -21.88 7.54
C SER A 333 -14.41 -21.76 9.03
N GLN A 334 -13.53 -22.27 9.89
CA GLN A 334 -13.65 -22.04 11.32
C GLN A 334 -13.37 -20.57 11.61
N PRO A 335 -14.19 -19.89 12.44
CA PRO A 335 -13.84 -18.56 12.92
C PRO A 335 -12.52 -18.66 13.69
N SER A 336 -11.44 -18.18 13.09
CA SER A 336 -10.20 -17.97 13.84
C SER A 336 -10.37 -16.70 14.64
N ALA A 337 -10.67 -16.84 15.93
CA ALA A 337 -10.65 -15.71 16.83
C ALA A 337 -9.19 -15.28 16.99
N HIS A 338 -8.83 -14.11 16.47
CA HIS A 338 -7.48 -13.58 16.57
C HIS A 338 -7.14 -13.41 18.06
N THR A 339 -6.23 -14.27 18.56
CA THR A 339 -5.96 -14.42 20.00
C THR A 339 -5.61 -13.08 20.65
N ALA A 340 -4.76 -12.29 19.99
CA ALA A 340 -4.37 -10.96 20.44
C ALA A 340 -5.55 -9.98 20.55
N LEU A 341 -6.51 -10.03 19.62
CA LEU A 341 -7.68 -9.14 19.67
C LEU A 341 -8.63 -9.55 20.80
N GLN A 342 -8.81 -10.85 21.03
CA GLN A 342 -9.62 -11.34 22.16
C GLN A 342 -9.01 -10.95 23.50
N GLN A 343 -7.69 -11.07 23.64
CA GLN A 343 -6.96 -10.59 24.82
C GLN A 343 -7.14 -9.08 25.01
N PHE A 344 -7.01 -8.30 23.93
CA PHE A 344 -7.22 -6.86 23.96
C PHE A 344 -8.66 -6.49 24.38
N ILE A 345 -9.69 -7.14 23.82
CA ILE A 345 -11.10 -6.93 24.21
C ILE A 345 -11.31 -7.22 25.69
N ARG A 346 -10.76 -8.34 26.19
CA ARG A 346 -10.86 -8.71 27.60
C ARG A 346 -10.20 -7.67 28.51
N GLN A 347 -8.94 -7.30 28.23
CA GLN A 347 -8.21 -6.28 29.00
C GLN A 347 -8.89 -4.92 28.95
N PHE A 348 -9.46 -4.55 27.80
CA PHE A 348 -10.22 -3.31 27.65
C PHE A 348 -11.44 -3.29 28.57
N ASN A 349 -12.23 -4.36 28.56
CA ASN A 349 -13.42 -4.47 29.40
C ASN A 349 -13.07 -4.51 30.89
N GLU A 350 -12.00 -5.23 31.26
CA GLU A 350 -11.51 -5.31 32.64
C GLU A 350 -11.03 -3.94 33.17
N ARG A 351 -10.36 -3.14 32.35
CA ARG A 351 -9.79 -1.85 32.79
C ARG A 351 -10.74 -0.67 32.67
N PHE A 352 -11.53 -0.62 31.60
CA PHE A 352 -12.34 0.55 31.25
C PHE A 352 -13.84 0.33 31.46
N GLU A 353 -14.26 -0.87 31.88
CA GLU A 353 -15.63 -1.19 32.35
C GLU A 353 -16.74 -0.70 31.40
N GLY A 354 -16.54 -0.83 30.08
CA GLY A 354 -17.51 -0.43 29.06
C GLY A 354 -17.54 1.08 28.74
N GLN A 355 -16.60 1.87 29.25
CA GLN A 355 -16.47 3.30 28.92
C GLN A 355 -15.98 3.52 27.49
N THR A 356 -16.43 4.62 26.87
CA THR A 356 -15.85 5.12 25.62
C THR A 356 -14.57 5.91 25.92
N VAL A 357 -13.43 5.38 25.49
CA VAL A 357 -12.10 5.96 25.77
C VAL A 357 -11.38 6.28 24.45
N PRO A 358 -10.65 7.40 24.34
CA PRO A 358 -9.87 7.71 23.14
C PRO A 358 -8.88 6.60 22.78
N LEU A 359 -8.87 6.18 21.51
CA LEU A 359 -8.08 5.03 21.04
C LEU A 359 -6.59 5.15 21.38
N LEU A 360 -5.98 6.31 21.15
CA LEU A 360 -4.56 6.52 21.44
C LEU A 360 -4.21 6.36 22.92
N ARG A 361 -5.15 6.70 23.82
CA ARG A 361 -4.97 6.48 25.27
C ARG A 361 -5.08 5.01 25.65
N VAL A 362 -5.88 4.23 24.92
CA VAL A 362 -6.01 2.78 25.14
C VAL A 362 -4.77 2.05 24.63
N LEU A 363 -4.25 2.47 23.48
CA LEU A 363 -3.07 1.89 22.82
C LEU A 363 -1.74 2.33 23.45
N ASP A 364 -1.75 3.33 24.32
CA ASP A 364 -0.57 3.72 25.10
C ASP A 364 -0.11 2.55 25.99
N PRO A 365 1.14 2.06 25.86
CA PRO A 365 1.64 0.93 26.64
C PRO A 365 1.86 1.25 28.12
N GLU A 366 2.00 2.53 28.48
CA GLU A 366 2.23 2.96 29.86
C GLU A 366 0.92 3.35 30.56
N THR A 367 0.05 4.10 29.86
CA THR A 367 -1.17 4.66 30.46
C THR A 367 -2.45 3.93 30.07
N GLY A 368 -2.36 3.07 29.04
CA GLY A 368 -3.42 2.21 28.53
C GLY A 368 -3.06 0.74 28.67
N ILE A 369 -3.60 -0.10 27.79
CA ILE A 369 -3.39 -1.55 27.76
C ILE A 369 -2.45 -2.01 26.65
N GLY A 370 -2.09 -1.11 25.71
CA GLY A 370 -1.29 -1.46 24.53
C GLY A 370 -2.02 -2.42 23.57
N TYR A 371 -1.41 -2.72 22.42
CA TYR A 371 -1.90 -3.76 21.51
C TYR A 371 -0.72 -4.56 20.96
N GLN A 372 -0.70 -5.87 21.22
CA GLN A 372 0.44 -6.74 20.91
C GLN A 372 1.78 -6.18 21.44
N ALA A 373 1.72 -5.34 22.47
CA ALA A 373 2.92 -4.86 23.12
C ALA A 373 3.61 -6.08 23.76
N PRO A 374 4.91 -6.29 23.54
CA PRO A 374 5.66 -7.13 24.45
C PRO A 374 5.40 -6.62 25.87
N GLU A 375 5.26 -7.52 26.86
CA GLU A 375 5.19 -7.12 28.27
C GLU A 375 6.25 -6.05 28.50
N ALA A 376 5.82 -4.84 28.86
CA ALA A 376 6.74 -3.74 29.06
C ALA A 376 7.76 -4.19 30.11
N GLU A 377 9.00 -4.42 29.70
CA GLU A 377 10.10 -4.45 30.67
C GLU A 377 10.09 -3.08 31.31
N LYS A 378 9.70 -3.08 32.60
CA LYS A 378 9.54 -1.88 33.41
C LYS A 378 10.77 -0.99 33.21
N GLY A 379 10.50 0.26 32.82
CA GLY A 379 11.49 1.26 32.44
C GLY A 379 12.74 1.24 33.31
N ASN A 380 13.86 0.83 32.72
CA ASN A 380 15.16 0.96 33.32
C ASN A 380 16.00 1.79 32.35
N ALA A 381 16.24 3.06 32.70
CA ALA A 381 17.04 4.01 31.90
C ALA A 381 18.47 3.49 31.62
N LEU A 382 18.93 2.47 32.37
CA LEU A 382 20.19 1.78 32.17
C LEU A 382 20.19 0.75 31.02
N LEU A 383 19.04 0.46 30.40
CA LEU A 383 18.90 -0.52 29.32
C LEU A 383 18.77 0.10 27.92
N GLU A 384 18.81 1.43 27.79
CA GLU A 384 18.76 2.12 26.47
C GLU A 384 19.91 1.69 25.53
N THR A 385 21.02 1.23 26.08
CA THR A 385 22.20 0.74 25.33
C THR A 385 22.24 -0.77 25.13
N VAL A 386 21.26 -1.51 25.66
CA VAL A 386 21.21 -2.98 25.51
C VAL A 386 20.23 -3.31 24.39
N ILE A 387 20.77 -3.76 23.26
CA ILE A 387 19.97 -4.35 22.17
C ILE A 387 19.46 -5.71 22.65
N ILE A 388 18.32 -5.72 23.33
CA ILE A 388 17.59 -6.95 23.61
C ILE A 388 16.91 -7.34 22.30
N ALA A 389 17.42 -8.40 21.67
CA ALA A 389 16.82 -8.94 20.45
C ALA A 389 15.33 -9.20 20.71
N PRO A 390 14.41 -8.69 19.86
CA PRO A 390 12.99 -8.95 20.05
C PRO A 390 12.78 -10.46 20.08
N ARG A 391 12.19 -10.96 21.16
CA ARG A 391 11.78 -12.35 21.28
C ARG A 391 10.96 -12.64 20.04
N GLN A 392 11.49 -13.50 19.15
CA GLN A 392 10.77 -13.87 17.93
C GLN A 392 9.37 -14.30 18.37
N LEU A 393 8.36 -13.49 18.04
CA LEU A 393 6.98 -13.92 18.08
C LEU A 393 6.99 -15.18 17.24
N LYS A 394 6.78 -16.35 17.88
CA LYS A 394 6.58 -17.59 17.17
C LYS A 394 5.52 -17.27 16.12
N GLN A 395 5.90 -17.33 14.85
CA GLN A 395 4.93 -17.20 13.76
C GLN A 395 3.78 -18.12 14.13
N GLU A 396 2.57 -17.57 14.24
CA GLU A 396 1.38 -18.38 14.40
C GLU A 396 1.38 -19.35 13.23
N GLN A 397 1.79 -20.59 13.48
CA GLN A 397 1.75 -21.63 12.47
C GLN A 397 0.27 -21.81 12.15
N ILE A 398 -0.09 -21.54 10.89
CA ILE A 398 -1.42 -21.86 10.39
C ILE A 398 -1.63 -23.34 10.68
N SER A 399 -2.55 -23.64 11.60
CA SER A 399 -2.84 -25.02 11.98
C SER A 399 -3.59 -25.67 10.82
N TRP A 400 -2.97 -26.68 10.21
CA TRP A 400 -3.58 -27.41 9.11
C TRP A 400 -4.67 -28.34 9.66
N ASN A 401 -5.93 -27.92 9.55
CA ASN A 401 -7.07 -28.66 10.08
C ASN A 401 -7.69 -29.60 9.01
N THR A 402 -8.64 -30.43 9.44
CA THR A 402 -9.35 -31.38 8.57
C THR A 402 -10.11 -30.68 7.44
N VAL A 403 -10.61 -29.46 7.67
CA VAL A 403 -11.28 -28.68 6.62
C VAL A 403 -10.29 -28.30 5.52
N HIS A 404 -9.10 -27.83 5.86
CA HIS A 404 -8.05 -27.52 4.90
C HIS A 404 -7.68 -28.76 4.06
N GLN A 405 -7.60 -29.94 4.69
CA GLN A 405 -7.39 -31.21 3.97
C GLN A 405 -8.52 -31.51 2.97
N VAL A 406 -9.78 -31.36 3.39
CA VAL A 406 -10.95 -31.60 2.53
C VAL A 406 -10.96 -30.63 1.35
N LEU A 407 -10.73 -29.33 1.59
CA LEU A 407 -10.67 -28.32 0.55
C LEU A 407 -9.53 -28.58 -0.45
N LEU A 408 -8.33 -28.93 0.04
CA LEU A 408 -7.19 -29.26 -0.80
C LEU A 408 -7.47 -30.50 -1.66
N ASN A 409 -8.05 -31.54 -1.07
CA ASN A 409 -8.42 -32.76 -1.80
C ASN A 409 -9.49 -32.49 -2.86
N ALA A 410 -10.49 -31.66 -2.56
CA ALA A 410 -11.50 -31.25 -3.52
C ALA A 410 -10.89 -30.48 -4.71
N TRP A 411 -9.92 -29.59 -4.43
CA TRP A 411 -9.19 -28.85 -5.46
C TRP A 411 -8.38 -29.78 -6.36
N HIS A 412 -7.61 -30.73 -5.80
CA HIS A 412 -6.87 -31.71 -6.60
C HIS A 412 -7.78 -32.56 -7.48
N ARG A 413 -8.89 -33.08 -6.95
CA ARG A 413 -9.85 -33.91 -7.71
C ARG A 413 -10.43 -33.18 -8.92
N ARG A 414 -10.74 -31.88 -8.80
CA ARG A 414 -11.20 -31.06 -9.94
C ARG A 414 -10.09 -30.71 -10.92
N GLY A 415 -8.86 -30.47 -10.44
CA GLY A 415 -7.69 -30.21 -11.28
C GLY A 415 -7.35 -31.38 -12.22
N HIS A 416 -7.69 -32.62 -11.86
CA HIS A 416 -7.52 -33.80 -12.72
C HIS A 416 -8.61 -33.95 -13.79
N LEU A 417 -9.82 -33.45 -13.56
CA LEU A 417 -10.94 -33.56 -14.52
C LEU A 417 -10.77 -32.64 -15.74
N HIS A 418 -10.01 -31.55 -15.62
CA HIS A 418 -9.67 -30.66 -16.75
C HIS A 418 -8.34 -30.98 -17.46
N ARG A 419 -7.69 -32.10 -17.11
CA ARG A 419 -6.50 -32.62 -17.82
C ARG A 419 -6.86 -33.70 -18.85
N GLN A 420 -7.98 -33.58 -19.55
CA GLN A 420 -8.10 -34.28 -20.83
C GLN A 420 -7.33 -33.45 -21.88
N PRO A 421 -6.37 -34.05 -22.61
CA PRO A 421 -5.69 -33.34 -23.67
C PRO A 421 -6.73 -32.90 -24.70
N LEU A 422 -6.64 -31.63 -25.10
CA LEU A 422 -7.17 -31.19 -26.39
C LEU A 422 -6.46 -32.03 -27.46
N ASN A 423 -7.15 -33.04 -27.97
CA ASN A 423 -6.74 -33.74 -29.19
C ASN A 423 -6.99 -32.84 -30.40
#